data_AF-A0A962GRY7-F1
#
_entry.id   AF-A0A962GRY7-F1
#
_cell.length_a   1.000
_cell.length_b   1.000
_cell.length_c   1.000
_cell.angle_alpha   90.00
_cell.angle_beta   90.00
_cell.angle_gamma   90.00
#
_symmetry.space_group_name_H-M   'P 1'
#
loop_
_entity.id
_entity.type
_entity.pdbx_description
1 polymer ?
#
loop_
_entity_poly.entity_id
_entity_poly.type
_entity_poly.pdbx_seq_one_letter_code
_entity_poly.pdbx_strand_id
1 'polypeptide(L)' 'MKKRSVTIAGHATSVTLEDEFWEALGEIAQARGQSLNQIITEIDAERSGGNLSSVIRVFVLRAVRESTP' A
#
# COMPACT_ATOMS: atom_id res chain seq x y z
N MET A 1 12.53 -7.23 4.46
CA MET A 1 12.00 -6.34 3.40
C MET A 1 12.01 -7.08 2.07
N LYS A 2 10.87 -7.17 1.38
CA LYS A 2 10.72 -7.76 0.04
C LYS A 2 10.37 -6.69 -0.99
N LYS A 3 10.99 -6.82 -2.17
CA LYS A 3 10.69 -6.03 -3.37
C LYS A 3 9.58 -6.71 -4.16
N ARG A 4 8.56 -5.96 -4.58
CA ARG A 4 7.52 -6.40 -5.50
C ARG A 4 7.36 -5.40 -6.65
N SER A 5 7.03 -5.91 -7.83
CA SER A 5 6.64 -5.06 -8.97
C SER A 5 5.13 -4.92 -8.96
N VAL A 6 4.64 -3.69 -9.01
CA VAL A 6 3.22 -3.33 -9.04
C VAL A 6 2.96 -2.46 -10.26
N THR A 7 1.74 -2.46 -10.79
CA THR A 7 1.42 -1.70 -12.02
C THR A 7 0.57 -0.50 -11.67
N ILE A 8 1.15 0.69 -11.76
CA ILE A 8 0.51 1.95 -11.40
C ILE A 8 0.42 2.81 -12.66
N ALA A 9 -0.77 3.30 -12.98
CA ALA A 9 -1.02 4.12 -14.19
C ALA A 9 -0.48 3.49 -15.49
N GLY A 10 -0.48 2.15 -15.60
CA GLY A 10 0.05 1.41 -16.76
C GLY A 10 1.56 1.20 -16.75
N HIS A 11 2.28 1.68 -15.74
CA HIS A 11 3.73 1.54 -15.60
C HIS A 11 4.10 0.61 -14.43
N ALA A 12 5.05 -0.30 -14.69
CA ALA A 12 5.61 -1.16 -13.65
C ALA A 12 6.48 -0.34 -12.68
N THR A 13 6.06 -0.30 -11.42
CA THR A 13 6.75 0.37 -10.32
C THR A 13 7.28 -0.67 -9.34
N SER A 14 8.56 -0.57 -8.99
CA SER A 14 9.19 -1.44 -8.00
C SER A 14 9.06 -0.84 -6.60
N VAL A 15 8.45 -1.58 -5.68
CA VAL A 15 8.24 -1.15 -4.29
C VAL A 15 8.89 -2.15 -3.34
N THR A 16 9.62 -1.65 -2.34
CA THR A 16 10.28 -2.47 -1.31
C THR A 16 9.72 -2.14 0.07
N LEU A 17 9.11 -3.14 0.70
CA LEU A 17 8.47 -3.05 2.02
C LEU A 17 8.82 -4.27 2.87
N GLU A 18 8.69 -4.14 4.19
CA GLU A 18 8.70 -5.22 5.17
C GLU A 18 7.55 -6.19 4.89
N ASP A 19 7.70 -7.43 5.32
CA ASP A 19 6.71 -8.48 4.99
C ASP A 19 5.37 -8.21 5.68
N GLU A 20 5.44 -7.71 6.90
CA GLU A 20 4.32 -7.29 7.73
C GLU A 20 3.49 -6.18 7.07
N PHE A 21 4.14 -5.26 6.34
CA PHE A 21 3.41 -4.23 5.58
C PHE A 21 2.73 -4.79 4.34
N TRP A 22 3.33 -5.78 3.67
CA TRP A 22 2.69 -6.45 2.54
C TRP A 22 1.47 -7.27 2.97
N GLU A 23 1.58 -7.95 4.11
CA GLU A 23 0.49 -8.73 4.71
C GLU A 23 -0.66 -7.80 5.13
N ALA A 24 -0.38 -6.76 5.91
CA ALA A 24 -1.39 -5.78 6.33
C ALA A 24 -2.05 -5.07 5.14
N LEU A 25 -1.31 -4.74 4.08
CA LEU A 25 -1.91 -4.22 2.84
C LEU A 25 -2.86 -5.24 2.19
N GLY A 26 -2.51 -6.52 2.22
CA GLY A 26 -3.34 -7.61 1.72
C GLY A 26 -4.64 -7.73 2.52
N GLU A 27 -4.56 -7.65 3.84
CA GLU A 27 -5.72 -7.67 4.74
C GLU A 27 -6.64 -6.46 4.50
N ILE A 28 -6.07 -5.26 4.39
CA ILE A 28 -6.83 -4.04 4.07
C ILE A 28 -7.53 -4.17 2.71
N ALA A 29 -6.82 -4.69 1.70
CA ALA A 29 -7.38 -4.91 0.37
C ALA A 29 -8.56 -5.89 0.42
N GLN A 30 -8.42 -7.02 1.14
CA GLN A 30 -9.49 -7.98 1.35
C GLN A 30 -10.69 -7.38 2.09
N ALA A 31 -10.45 -6.64 3.17
CA ALA A 31 -11.51 -5.99 3.95
C ALA A 31 -12.30 -4.96 3.13
N ARG A 32 -11.66 -4.29 2.16
CA ARG A 32 -12.29 -3.34 1.24
C ARG A 32 -12.86 -3.99 -0.03
N GLY A 33 -12.64 -5.28 -0.26
CA GLY A 33 -13.03 -5.96 -1.50
C GLY A 33 -12.28 -5.46 -2.74
N GLN A 34 -11.06 -4.94 -2.55
CA GLN A 34 -10.22 -4.38 -3.60
C GLN A 34 -8.97 -5.24 -3.81
N SER A 35 -8.37 -5.15 -4.99
CA SER A 35 -7.06 -5.76 -5.24
C SER A 35 -5.93 -4.93 -4.61
N LEU A 36 -4.82 -5.58 -4.29
CA LEU A 36 -3.61 -4.90 -3.80
C LEU A 36 -3.15 -3.79 -4.75
N ASN A 37 -3.28 -4.00 -6.06
CA ASN A 37 -2.90 -3.03 -7.07
C ASN A 37 -3.82 -1.79 -7.07
N GLN A 38 -5.12 -1.97 -6.81
CA GLN A 38 -6.06 -0.85 -6.68
C GLN A 38 -5.72 0.02 -5.46
N ILE A 39 -5.52 -0.60 -4.28
CA ILE A 39 -5.12 0.11 -3.07
C ILE A 39 -3.82 0.90 -3.29
N ILE A 40 -2.81 0.28 -3.90
CA ILE A 40 -1.54 0.96 -4.16
C ILE A 40 -1.71 2.09 -5.17
N THR A 41 -2.57 1.93 -6.17
CA THR A 41 -2.88 2.98 -7.14
C THR A 41 -3.60 4.17 -6.49
N GLU A 42 -4.52 3.92 -5.56
CA GLU A 42 -5.18 4.97 -4.77
C GLU A 42 -4.18 5.72 -3.90
N ILE A 43 -3.33 5.00 -3.17
CA ILE A 43 -2.25 5.60 -2.36
C ILE A 43 -1.31 6.44 -3.23
N ASP A 44 -0.97 5.96 -4.43
CA ASP A 44 -0.11 6.66 -5.39
C ASP A 44 -0.77 7.95 -5.91
N ALA A 45 -2.08 7.92 -6.16
CA ALA A 45 -2.85 9.07 -6.64
C ALA A 45 -3.04 10.16 -5.56
N GLU A 46 -3.21 9.76 -4.29
CA GLU A 46 -3.42 10.67 -3.17
C GLU A 46 -2.12 11.25 -2.59
N ARG A 47 -0.95 10.68 -2.93
CA ARG A 47 0.31 11.14 -2.36
C ARG A 47 0.61 12.59 -2.80
N SER A 48 0.96 13.45 -1.85
CA SER A 48 1.44 14.82 -2.13
C SER A 48 2.96 14.92 -2.24
N GLY A 49 3.66 13.78 -2.38
CA GLY A 49 5.11 13.68 -2.44
C GLY A 49 5.66 12.50 -1.63
N GLY A 50 6.98 12.35 -1.64
CA GLY A 50 7.68 11.24 -0.98
C GLY A 50 7.72 9.94 -1.81
N ASN A 51 8.55 8.99 -1.39
CA ASN A 51 8.63 7.69 -2.06
C ASN A 51 7.40 6.83 -1.70
N LEU A 52 6.91 6.04 -2.67
CA LEU A 52 5.71 5.23 -2.52
C LEU A 52 5.78 4.28 -1.31
N SER A 53 6.95 3.70 -1.04
CA SER A 53 7.14 2.81 0.11
C SER A 53 6.84 3.51 1.44
N SER A 54 7.33 4.74 1.64
CA SER A 54 7.07 5.52 2.85
C SER A 54 5.59 5.88 3.00
N VAL A 55 4.93 6.26 1.90
CA VAL A 55 3.50 6.61 1.91
C VAL A 55 2.66 5.38 2.27
N ILE A 56 2.97 4.22 1.69
CA ILE A 56 2.31 2.95 2.02
C ILE A 56 2.43 2.62 3.52
N ARG A 57 3.62 2.76 4.12
CA ARG A 57 3.80 2.49 5.56
C ARG A 57 2.90 3.37 6.42
N VAL A 58 2.81 4.65 6.10
CA VAL A 58 1.94 5.60 6.82
C VAL A 58 0.46 5.27 6.62
N PHE A 59 0.07 4.89 5.40
CA PHE A 59 -1.29 4.45 5.10
C PHE A 59 -1.69 3.24 5.95
N VAL A 60 -0.86 2.20 5.98
CA VAL A 60 -1.12 0.99 6.80
C VAL A 60 -1.20 1.36 8.29
N LEU A 61 -0.27 2.18 8.79
CA LEU A 61 -0.29 2.63 10.17
C LEU A 61 -1.60 3.34 10.54
N ARG A 62 -2.12 4.21 9.66
CA ARG A 62 -3.40 4.90 9.88
C ARG A 62 -4.56 3.93 9.89
N ALA A 63 -4.64 3.03 8.90
CA ALA A 63 -5.71 2.05 8.81
C ALA A 63 -5.79 1.14 10.07
N VAL A 64 -4.64 0.70 10.59
CA VAL A 64 -4.58 -0.11 11.82
C VAL A 64 -5.00 0.70 13.05
N ARG A 65 -4.56 1.97 13.15
CA ARG A 65 -4.95 2.84 14.28
C ARG A 65 -6.43 3.19 14.28
N GLU A 66 -7.04 3.38 13.12
CA GLU A 66 -8.48 3.64 12.99
C GLU A 66 -9.34 2.39 13.26
N SER A 67 -8.78 1.19 13.03
CA SER A 67 -9.45 -0.08 13.33
C SER A 67 -9.33 -0.49 14.81
N THR A 68 -8.50 0.20 15.59
CA THR A 68 -8.34 -0.02 17.02
C THR A 68 -9.30 0.92 17.76
N PRO A 69 -10.30 0.40 18.49
CA PRO A 69 -11.26 1.23 19.23
C PRO A 69 -10.62 2.06 20.36
#